data_AF-Q21GA7-F1
#
_entry.id   AF-Q21GA7-F1
#
_cell.length_a   1.000
_cell.length_b   1.000
_cell.length_c   1.000
_cell.angle_alpha   90.00
_cell.angle_beta   90.00
_cell.angle_gamma   90.00
#
_symmetry.space_group_name_H-M   'P 1'
#
loop_
_entity.id
_entity.type
_entity.pdbx_description
1 polymer ?
#
loop_
_entity_poly.entity_id
_entity_poly.type
_entity_poly.pdbx_seq_one_letter_code
_entity_poly.pdbx_strand_id
1 'polypeptide(L)'
;MKSAIVEPVFNLKGSCMLKNILFLFVMVSPVCGAGENYVSGQITSLKGAGTNPAIRIGDRLVPGNCDGGTYGWLQFKGSTQEQQWLYSTALAMALSKKKVTVYTNNDGTSCKISNIQITSGLN
;
A
#
# COMPACT_ATOMS: atom_id res chain seq x y z
N MET A 1 20.39 -31.20 -4.22
CA MET A 1 19.13 -31.76 -3.69
C MET A 1 19.08 -31.51 -2.19
N LYS A 2 17.87 -31.17 -1.71
CA LYS A 2 17.36 -31.29 -0.34
C LYS A 2 17.50 -30.11 0.62
N SER A 3 16.34 -29.46 0.84
CA SER A 3 15.99 -28.67 2.02
C SER A 3 16.14 -29.46 3.32
N ALA A 4 16.45 -28.75 4.41
CA ALA A 4 15.94 -29.09 5.73
C ALA A 4 15.80 -27.81 6.57
N ILE A 5 14.62 -27.68 7.17
CA ILE A 5 14.15 -26.66 8.11
C ILE A 5 14.67 -27.06 9.51
N VAL A 6 15.16 -26.12 10.31
CA VAL A 6 15.36 -26.30 11.78
C VAL A 6 14.95 -25.02 12.54
N GLU A 7 13.71 -25.06 13.01
CA GLU A 7 13.13 -24.67 14.32
C GLU A 7 13.70 -23.48 15.14
N PRO A 8 12.85 -22.51 15.54
CA PRO A 8 13.12 -21.71 16.74
C PRO A 8 12.72 -22.46 18.03
N VAL A 9 13.66 -22.48 18.97
CA VAL A 9 13.57 -23.03 20.33
C VAL A 9 12.44 -22.36 21.12
N PHE A 10 11.32 -23.06 21.32
CA PHE A 10 10.30 -22.67 22.30
C PHE A 10 10.62 -23.32 23.65
N ASN A 11 11.24 -22.53 24.54
CA ASN A 11 11.40 -22.88 25.95
C ASN A 11 10.09 -22.56 26.69
N LEU A 12 9.21 -23.56 26.83
CA LEU A 12 8.06 -23.50 27.72
C LEU A 12 8.19 -24.62 28.75
N LYS A 13 8.81 -24.22 29.86
CA LYS A 13 8.88 -25.00 31.10
C LYS A 13 7.46 -25.14 31.68
N GLY A 14 6.99 -26.38 31.80
CA GLY A 14 6.14 -26.80 32.91
C GLY A 14 4.62 -26.77 32.71
N SER A 15 4.08 -28.00 32.66
CA SER A 15 2.80 -28.42 33.24
C SER A 15 1.52 -28.18 32.45
N CYS A 16 1.25 -29.10 31.52
CA CYS A 16 -0.09 -29.47 31.08
C CYS A 16 -0.87 -30.16 32.22
N MET A 17 -1.98 -29.58 32.64
CA MET A 17 -3.13 -30.33 33.17
C MET A 17 -4.38 -29.73 32.52
N LEU A 18 -4.66 -30.08 31.26
CA LEU A 18 -5.29 -31.31 30.76
C LEU A 18 -6.78 -31.38 31.15
N LYS A 19 -7.60 -31.33 30.10
CA LYS A 19 -8.96 -31.90 30.04
C LYS A 19 -10.14 -31.00 30.45
N ASN A 20 -10.21 -29.77 29.94
CA ASN A 20 -11.50 -29.10 29.63
C ASN A 20 -11.39 -27.80 28.78
N ILE A 21 -10.27 -27.57 28.08
CA ILE A 21 -10.00 -26.32 27.35
C ILE A 21 -9.94 -26.56 25.83
N LEU A 22 -10.58 -27.60 25.31
CA LEU A 22 -10.57 -27.86 23.86
C LEU A 22 -11.50 -26.90 23.08
N PHE A 23 -12.46 -26.24 23.76
CA PHE A 23 -13.47 -25.41 23.09
C PHE A 23 -13.13 -23.90 23.07
N LEU A 24 -12.10 -23.45 23.79
CA LEU A 24 -11.79 -22.02 23.91
C LEU A 24 -10.67 -21.53 22.97
N PHE A 25 -10.04 -22.42 22.20
CA PHE A 25 -8.86 -22.08 21.40
C PHE A 25 -9.16 -21.75 19.92
N VAL A 26 -10.41 -21.88 19.46
CA VAL A 26 -10.76 -21.71 18.04
C VAL A 26 -11.12 -20.26 17.66
N MET A 27 -11.32 -19.36 18.62
CA MET A 27 -11.91 -18.03 18.36
C MET A 27 -10.94 -16.85 18.37
N VAL A 28 -9.62 -17.06 18.43
CA VAL A 28 -8.63 -15.97 18.27
C VAL A 28 -7.89 -16.16 16.95
N SER A 29 -8.61 -16.00 15.84
CA SER A 29 -7.97 -15.66 14.58
C SER A 29 -7.64 -14.17 14.63
N PRO A 30 -6.38 -13.73 14.48
CA PRO A 30 -6.10 -12.32 14.24
C PRO A 30 -6.74 -11.95 12.90
N VAL A 31 -7.83 -11.18 12.94
CA VAL A 31 -8.37 -10.50 11.77
C VAL A 31 -7.34 -9.45 11.33
N CYS A 32 -6.42 -9.87 10.46
CA CYS A 32 -5.47 -8.97 9.83
C CYS A 32 -6.25 -8.16 8.78
N GLY A 33 -6.77 -7.00 9.20
CA GLY A 33 -7.44 -6.05 8.30
C GLY A 33 -6.41 -5.40 7.39
N ALA A 34 -6.26 -5.92 6.17
CA ALA A 34 -5.51 -5.22 5.14
C ALA A 34 -6.35 -4.04 4.63
N GLY A 35 -5.94 -2.81 4.91
CA GLY A 35 -6.59 -1.61 4.38
C GLY A 35 -6.46 -1.50 2.86
N GLU A 36 -7.26 -0.63 2.26
CA GLU A 36 -7.26 -0.41 0.81
C GLU A 36 -5.91 0.13 0.34
N ASN A 37 -5.27 -0.58 -0.60
CA ASN A 37 -3.96 -0.27 -1.19
C ASN A 37 -4.00 0.65 -2.41
N TYR A 38 -5.17 1.22 -2.67
CA TYR A 38 -5.42 2.00 -3.84
C TYR A 38 -6.35 3.14 -3.50
N VAL A 39 -6.30 4.17 -4.32
CA VAL A 39 -7.20 5.31 -4.21
C VAL A 39 -7.62 5.73 -5.60
N SER A 40 -8.91 5.98 -5.78
CA SER A 40 -9.45 6.42 -7.05
C SER A 40 -9.88 7.88 -6.98
N GLY A 41 -9.48 8.68 -7.96
CA GLY A 41 -9.83 10.09 -8.02
C GLY A 41 -9.15 10.82 -9.17
N GLN A 42 -9.27 12.14 -9.19
CA GLN A 42 -8.57 12.98 -10.15
C GLN A 42 -7.28 13.49 -9.53
N ILE A 43 -6.22 13.57 -10.34
CA ILE A 43 -4.96 14.17 -9.90
C ILE A 43 -5.13 15.68 -9.88
N THR A 44 -5.10 16.28 -8.69
CA THR A 44 -5.32 17.72 -8.50
C THR A 44 -4.03 18.53 -8.52
N SER A 45 -2.91 17.90 -8.17
CA SER A 45 -1.63 18.59 -8.01
C SER A 45 -0.47 17.64 -8.22
N LEU A 46 0.60 18.14 -8.83
CA LEU A 46 1.86 17.43 -9.02
C LEU A 46 3.00 18.25 -8.45
N LYS A 47 3.91 17.57 -7.76
CA LYS A 47 5.18 18.10 -7.28
C LYS A 47 6.27 17.71 -8.29
N GLY A 48 7.05 18.69 -8.72
CA GLY A 48 7.95 18.58 -9.88
C GLY A 48 8.89 17.35 -9.88
N ALA A 49 9.27 16.92 -11.09
CA ALA A 49 10.05 15.73 -11.41
C ALA A 49 11.51 15.67 -10.90
N GLY A 50 11.87 16.50 -9.90
CA GLY A 50 13.20 16.57 -9.33
C GLY A 50 13.48 15.43 -8.34
N THR A 51 14.02 15.77 -7.17
CA THR A 51 14.49 14.80 -6.17
C THR A 51 13.38 14.03 -5.44
N ASN A 52 12.13 14.50 -5.47
CA ASN A 52 11.02 13.78 -4.84
C ASN A 52 9.69 14.11 -5.54
N PRO A 53 9.45 13.53 -6.74
CA PRO A 53 8.18 13.70 -7.42
C PRO A 53 7.06 13.10 -6.58
N ALA A 54 5.93 13.79 -6.55
CA ALA A 54 4.75 13.33 -5.81
C ALA A 54 3.49 13.87 -6.46
N ILE A 55 2.37 13.20 -6.22
CA ILE A 55 1.07 13.65 -6.69
C ILE A 55 0.06 13.68 -5.55
N ARG A 56 -1.00 14.45 -5.78
CA ARG A 56 -2.15 14.53 -4.88
C ARG A 56 -3.42 14.21 -5.64
N ILE A 57 -4.29 13.45 -5.01
CA ILE A 57 -5.56 13.01 -5.58
C ILE A 57 -6.70 13.63 -4.79
N GLY A 58 -7.63 14.27 -5.51
CA GLY A 58 -8.77 14.98 -4.91
C GLY A 58 -8.35 15.93 -3.77
N ASP A 59 -9.15 15.94 -2.71
CA ASP A 59 -8.92 16.73 -1.51
C ASP A 59 -8.03 16.01 -0.48
N ARG A 60 -6.85 15.53 -0.93
CA ARG A 60 -5.87 14.77 -0.12
C ARG A 60 -6.28 13.32 0.16
N LEU A 61 -6.91 12.67 -0.82
CA LEU A 61 -7.27 11.25 -0.71
C LEU A 61 -6.00 10.38 -0.70
N VAL A 62 -5.88 9.54 0.32
CA VAL A 62 -4.82 8.56 0.47
C VAL A 62 -5.43 7.18 0.73
N PRO A 63 -4.79 6.09 0.25
CA PRO A 63 -5.14 4.72 0.61
C PRO A 63 -5.16 4.52 2.14
N GLY A 64 -6.09 3.71 2.65
CA GLY A 64 -6.36 3.60 4.09
C GLY A 64 -5.23 3.01 4.92
N ASN A 65 -4.23 2.40 4.28
CA ASN A 65 -3.09 1.73 4.90
C ASN A 65 -1.75 2.38 4.57
N CYS A 66 -1.74 3.66 4.18
CA CYS A 66 -0.50 4.37 3.94
C CYS A 66 -0.55 5.80 4.47
N ASP A 67 0.61 6.29 4.92
CA ASP A 67 0.77 7.68 5.34
C ASP A 67 1.23 8.55 4.17
N GLY A 68 0.35 9.47 3.72
CA GLY A 68 0.65 10.49 2.71
C GLY A 68 1.17 11.80 3.32
N GLY A 69 1.42 11.81 4.64
CA GLY A 69 1.81 12.98 5.41
C GLY A 69 0.70 14.03 5.52
N THR A 70 1.05 15.20 6.06
CA THR A 70 0.15 16.32 6.37
C THR A 70 -0.72 16.80 5.20
N TYR A 71 -0.28 16.56 3.96
CA TYR A 71 -0.95 17.06 2.75
C TYR A 71 -1.41 15.98 1.79
N GLY A 72 -1.31 14.69 2.16
CA GLY A 72 -1.73 13.57 1.31
C GLY A 72 -0.92 13.44 0.02
N TRP A 73 0.39 13.63 0.10
CA TRP A 73 1.30 13.45 -1.04
C TRP A 73 1.66 11.98 -1.22
N LEU A 74 1.37 11.46 -2.41
CA LEU A 74 1.77 10.12 -2.83
C LEU A 74 3.08 10.25 -3.61
N GLN A 75 4.14 9.62 -3.12
CA GLN A 75 5.47 9.66 -3.74
C GLN A 75 5.61 8.57 -4.79
N PHE A 76 6.48 8.71 -5.79
CA PHE A 76 6.71 7.64 -6.76
C PHE A 76 7.69 6.59 -6.22
N LYS A 77 7.38 5.30 -6.40
CA LYS A 77 8.32 4.21 -6.11
C LYS A 77 9.33 4.07 -7.24
N GLY A 78 10.52 3.57 -6.91
CA GLY A 78 11.50 3.09 -7.91
C GLY A 78 12.67 4.04 -8.13
N SER A 79 13.46 3.72 -9.16
CA SER A 79 14.60 4.51 -9.64
C SER A 79 14.14 5.83 -10.27
N THR A 80 15.06 6.80 -10.42
CA THR A 80 14.75 8.10 -11.05
C THR A 80 14.08 7.97 -12.41
N GLN A 81 14.47 6.95 -13.19
CA GLN A 81 13.89 6.70 -14.50
C GLN A 81 12.43 6.24 -14.37
N GLU A 82 12.13 5.22 -13.56
CA GLU A 82 10.76 4.73 -13.34
C GLU A 82 9.85 5.83 -12.79
N GLN A 83 10.37 6.66 -11.88
CA GLN A 83 9.65 7.82 -11.36
C GLN A 83 9.29 8.81 -12.47
N GLN A 84 10.17 9.05 -13.45
CA GLN A 84 9.88 9.94 -14.59
C GLN A 84 8.78 9.38 -15.49
N TRP A 85 8.77 8.08 -15.77
CA TRP A 85 7.71 7.44 -16.57
C TRP A 85 6.35 7.56 -15.88
N LEU A 86 6.28 7.23 -14.59
CA LEU A 86 5.05 7.35 -13.80
C LEU A 86 4.63 8.81 -13.63
N TYR A 87 5.57 9.74 -13.47
CA TYR A 87 5.31 11.17 -13.37
C TYR A 87 4.71 11.73 -14.66
N SER A 88 5.28 11.40 -15.83
CA SER A 88 4.74 11.82 -17.12
C SER A 88 3.32 11.29 -17.34
N THR A 89 3.07 10.04 -16.93
CA THR A 89 1.73 9.45 -16.96
C THR A 89 0.77 10.23 -16.04
N ALA A 90 1.17 10.47 -14.79
CA ALA A 90 0.38 11.23 -13.84
C ALA A 90 0.09 12.67 -14.33
N LEU A 91 1.05 13.31 -14.98
CA LEU A 91 0.89 14.64 -15.56
C LEU A 91 -0.13 14.63 -16.70
N ALA A 92 -0.04 13.66 -17.62
CA ALA A 92 -1.02 13.50 -18.69
C ALA A 92 -2.43 13.25 -18.13
N MET A 93 -2.54 12.47 -17.05
CA MET A 93 -3.81 12.21 -16.38
C MET A 93 -4.38 13.44 -15.67
N ALA A 94 -3.53 14.27 -15.07
CA ALA A 94 -3.94 15.53 -14.48
C ALA A 94 -4.43 16.54 -15.53
N LEU A 95 -3.73 16.64 -16.67
CA LEU A 95 -4.12 17.53 -17.77
C LEU A 95 -5.43 17.08 -18.43
N SER A 96 -5.64 15.77 -18.57
CA SER A 96 -6.88 15.22 -19.16
C SER A 96 -8.08 15.22 -18.21
N LYS A 97 -7.91 15.59 -16.93
CA LYS A 97 -8.95 15.62 -15.89
C LYS A 97 -9.73 14.29 -15.76
N LYS A 98 -9.08 13.18 -16.10
CA LYS A 98 -9.67 11.85 -16.00
C LYS A 98 -9.53 11.31 -14.58
N LYS A 99 -10.49 10.49 -14.18
CA LYS A 99 -10.38 9.67 -12.96
C LYS A 99 -9.37 8.56 -13.19
N VAL A 100 -8.44 8.44 -12.26
CA VAL A 100 -7.42 7.39 -12.18
C VAL A 100 -7.56 6.61 -10.89
N THR A 101 -7.13 5.36 -10.92
CA THR A 101 -6.89 4.53 -9.74
C THR A 101 -5.39 4.41 -9.55
N VAL A 102 -4.90 4.89 -8.42
CA VAL A 102 -3.49 4.86 -8.06
C VAL A 102 -3.26 3.78 -7.02
N TYR A 103 -2.34 2.87 -7.33
CA TYR A 103 -1.98 1.74 -6.47
C TYR A 103 -0.69 2.08 -5.73
N THR A 104 -0.69 1.88 -4.42
CA THR A 104 0.47 2.12 -3.57
C THR A 104 1.09 0.81 -3.08
N ASN A 105 2.36 0.89 -2.69
CA ASN A 105 2.99 -0.19 -1.95
C ASN A 105 2.40 -0.26 -0.52
N ASN A 106 1.87 -1.42 -0.14
CA ASN A 106 1.24 -1.74 1.15
C ASN A 106 2.22 -1.74 2.34
N ASP A 107 3.23 -0.88 2.35
CA ASP A 107 4.31 -0.95 3.35
C ASP A 107 3.92 -0.32 4.70
N GLY A 108 2.70 0.20 4.84
CA GLY A 108 2.18 0.85 6.05
C GLY A 108 2.81 2.22 6.38
N THR A 109 4.03 2.48 5.92
CA THR A 109 4.87 3.61 6.37
C THR A 109 5.02 4.71 5.32
N SER A 110 4.87 4.40 4.03
CA SER A 110 5.04 5.40 2.98
C SER A 110 4.14 5.10 1.79
N CYS A 111 3.27 6.05 1.43
CA CYS A 111 2.46 5.94 0.21
C CYS A 111 3.33 6.09 -1.05
N LYS A 112 3.95 5.00 -1.49
CA LYS A 112 4.72 4.96 -2.74
C LYS A 112 3.89 4.38 -3.87
N ILE A 113 3.70 5.15 -4.93
CA ILE A 113 2.95 4.78 -6.13
C ILE A 113 3.70 3.69 -6.87
N SER A 114 3.03 2.55 -7.04
CA SER A 114 3.52 1.45 -7.86
C SER A 114 2.91 1.45 -9.26
N ASN A 115 1.66 1.92 -9.40
CA ASN A 115 0.95 1.92 -10.67
C ASN A 115 -0.15 2.98 -10.70
N ILE A 116 -0.47 3.50 -11.89
CA ILE A 116 -1.57 4.42 -12.16
C ILE A 116 -2.38 3.85 -13.31
N GLN A 117 -3.65 3.56 -13.05
CA GLN A 117 -4.60 3.05 -14.05
C GLN A 117 -5.67 4.09 -14.35
N ILE A 118 -6.13 4.13 -15.60
CA ILE A 118 -7.20 5.04 -16.03
C ILE A 118 -8.54 4.36 -15.76
N THR A 119 -9.39 4.98 -14.94
CA THR A 119 -10.69 4.41 -14.56
C THR A 119 -11.84 4.98 -15.39
N SER A 120 -11.60 6.05 -16.15
CA SER A 120 -12.64 6.75 -16.91
C SER A 120 -12.33 6.77 -18.41
N GLY A 121 -13.28 6.30 -19.23
CA GLY A 121 -13.11 6.09 -20.67
C GLY A 121 -13.13 4.63 -21.12
N LEU A 122 -13.34 3.67 -20.20
CA LEU A 122 -13.82 2.32 -20.52
C LEU A 122 -15.35 2.37 -20.63
N ASN A 123 -15.84 2.84 -21.77
CA ASN A 123 -17.23 2.70 -22.18
C ASN A 123 -17.24 2.40 -23.66
#